data_AF-A0A195FFI8-F1
#
_entry.id   AF-A0A195FFI8-F1
#
_cell.length_a   1.000
_cell.length_b   1.000
_cell.length_c   1.000
_cell.angle_alpha   90.00
_cell.angle_beta   90.00
_cell.angle_gamma   90.00
#
_symmetry.space_group_name_H-M   'P 1'
#
loop_
_entity.id
_entity.type
_entity.pdbx_description
1 polymer ?
#
loop_
_entity_poly.entity_id
_entity_poly.type
_entity_poly.pdbx_seq_one_letter_code
_entity_poly.pdbx_strand_id
1 'polypeptide(L)'
;MRVLAKDAEKNQQLNAVNSNAIITNGCFHSLDCIDCRQKFQGGSFFDHEGLPYCETHYHAKRGSLCAGCHKPITGRCITAMFRKFHPEHFVCAFCLKQLNKGTFKEQNDKPYCHGCFEKLFG
;
A
#
# COMPACT_ATOMS: atom_id res chain seq x y z
N MET A 1 -5.96 4.12 -21.21
CA MET A 1 -6.13 3.02 -20.24
C MET A 1 -7.41 3.24 -19.43
N ARG A 2 -8.07 2.18 -18.97
CA ARG A 2 -9.28 2.28 -18.11
C ARG A 2 -8.89 2.14 -16.65
N VAL A 3 -9.55 2.92 -15.80
CA VAL A 3 -9.40 2.85 -14.35
C VAL A 3 -10.09 1.60 -13.83
N LEU A 4 -9.38 0.78 -13.06
CA LEU A 4 -9.96 -0.37 -12.35
C LEU A 4 -10.11 0.01 -10.87
N ALA A 5 -11.36 0.15 -10.42
CA ALA A 5 -11.69 0.37 -9.03
C ALA A 5 -12.13 -0.96 -8.39
N LYS A 6 -11.53 -1.31 -7.26
CA LYS A 6 -11.93 -2.47 -6.46
C LYS A 6 -11.73 -2.17 -4.98
N ASP A 7 -12.43 -2.89 -4.13
CA ASP A 7 -12.16 -2.84 -2.70
C ASP A 7 -10.80 -3.51 -2.43
N ALA A 8 -9.99 -2.89 -1.56
CA ALA A 8 -8.82 -3.56 -1.02
C ALA A 8 -9.30 -4.75 -0.20
N GLU A 9 -8.68 -5.90 -0.42
CA GLU A 9 -8.91 -7.09 0.40
C GLU A 9 -8.61 -6.72 1.85
N LYS A 10 -9.64 -6.76 2.72
CA LYS A 10 -9.47 -6.66 4.17
C LYS A 10 -8.75 -7.90 4.66
N ASN A 11 -7.42 -7.87 4.66
CA ASN A 11 -6.62 -9.00 5.12
C ASN A 11 -5.94 -8.63 6.44
N GLN A 12 -6.70 -8.77 7.52
CA GLN A 12 -6.26 -8.51 8.87
C GLN A 12 -6.24 -9.82 9.66
N GLN A 13 -5.06 -10.40 9.83
CA GLN A 13 -4.74 -11.13 11.04
C GLN A 13 -3.69 -10.31 11.77
N LEU A 14 -4.17 -9.44 12.67
CA LEU A 14 -3.33 -8.96 13.76
C LEU A 14 -3.08 -10.18 14.65
N ASN A 15 -1.83 -10.65 14.70
CA ASN A 15 -1.46 -11.61 15.72
C ASN A 15 -1.15 -10.82 16.99
N ALA A 16 -2.05 -10.88 17.96
CA ALA A 16 -1.79 -10.41 19.32
C ALA A 16 -1.25 -11.59 20.13
N VAL A 17 0.05 -11.59 20.43
CA VAL A 17 0.56 -12.47 21.49
C VAL A 17 0.34 -11.78 22.84
N ASN A 18 -0.59 -12.37 23.60
CA ASN A 18 -0.86 -12.25 25.04
C ASN A 18 0.34 -12.44 25.97
N SER A 19 1.57 -12.05 25.62
CA SER A 19 2.72 -12.37 26.46
C SER A 19 4.00 -11.73 25.97
N ASN A 20 4.78 -11.20 26.93
CA ASN A 20 6.14 -10.66 26.77
C ASN A 20 7.21 -11.67 26.27
N ALA A 21 6.82 -12.77 25.62
CA ALA A 21 7.72 -13.76 25.07
C ALA A 21 6.95 -14.70 24.15
N ILE A 22 7.44 -14.94 22.94
CA ILE A 22 7.24 -16.25 22.32
C ILE A 22 8.31 -17.15 22.95
N ILE A 23 7.94 -17.88 24.02
CA ILE A 23 8.76 -19.00 24.48
C ILE A 23 8.62 -20.09 23.41
N THR A 24 9.51 -20.08 22.43
CA THR A 24 9.86 -21.29 21.69
C THR A 24 11.33 -21.56 22.01
N ASN A 25 11.56 -22.60 22.81
CA ASN A 25 12.89 -23.17 23.09
C ASN A 25 13.97 -22.19 23.60
N GLY A 26 13.62 -21.31 24.54
CA GLY A 26 14.63 -20.57 25.33
C GLY A 26 15.48 -19.54 24.56
N CYS A 27 15.13 -19.18 23.33
CA CYS A 27 15.83 -18.15 22.55
C CYS A 27 15.05 -16.83 22.55
N PHE A 28 15.70 -15.76 23.01
CA PHE A 28 15.19 -14.38 22.98
C PHE A 28 15.17 -13.87 21.52
N HIS A 29 14.13 -14.22 20.75
CA HIS A 29 13.92 -13.56 19.47
C HIS A 29 13.34 -12.16 19.72
N SER A 30 14.07 -11.13 19.30
CA SER A 30 13.62 -9.75 19.35
C SER A 30 12.29 -9.61 18.59
N LEU A 31 11.23 -9.20 19.27
CA LEU A 31 9.91 -8.94 18.68
C LEU A 31 9.93 -7.59 17.93
N ASP A 32 10.72 -7.56 16.87
CA ASP A 32 10.97 -6.40 16.03
C ASP A 32 10.57 -6.72 14.59
N CYS A 33 10.20 -5.70 13.83
CA CYS A 33 9.97 -5.86 12.39
C CYS A 33 11.23 -6.39 11.70
N ILE A 34 11.08 -7.44 10.87
CA ILE A 34 12.21 -8.01 10.14
C ILE A 34 12.91 -6.99 9.22
N ASP A 35 12.15 -6.09 8.61
CA ASP A 35 12.68 -5.13 7.64
C ASP A 35 13.30 -3.90 8.32
N CYS A 36 12.65 -3.29 9.32
CA CYS A 36 13.14 -2.04 9.93
C CYS A 36 13.66 -2.14 11.37
N ARG A 37 13.59 -3.32 11.99
CA ARG A 37 13.98 -3.56 13.39
C ARG A 37 13.26 -2.67 14.41
N GLN A 38 12.14 -2.06 14.02
CA GLN A 38 11.30 -1.31 14.95
C GLN A 38 10.63 -2.28 15.91
N LYS A 39 10.78 -2.01 17.21
CA LYS A 39 10.07 -2.73 18.28
C LYS A 39 8.56 -2.60 18.12
N PHE A 40 7.83 -3.68 18.30
CA PHE A 40 6.37 -3.63 18.28
C PHE A 40 5.82 -3.04 19.59
N GLN A 41 5.14 -1.90 19.48
CA GLN A 41 4.46 -1.29 20.62
C GLN A 41 3.32 -2.20 21.08
N GLY A 42 3.31 -2.55 22.37
CA GLY A 42 2.30 -3.45 22.94
C GLY A 42 2.33 -4.87 22.38
N GLY A 43 3.43 -5.30 21.75
CA GLY A 43 3.61 -6.68 21.26
C GLY A 43 2.78 -7.05 20.03
N SER A 44 2.12 -6.09 19.38
CA SER A 44 1.27 -6.34 18.21
C SER A 44 2.05 -6.23 16.90
N PHE A 45 1.93 -7.23 16.03
CA PHE A 45 2.59 -7.25 14.72
C PHE A 45 1.67 -7.85 13.64
N PHE A 46 2.10 -7.69 12.40
CA PHE A 46 1.48 -8.30 11.22
C PHE A 46 2.33 -9.48 10.76
N ASP A 47 1.73 -10.66 10.66
CA ASP A 47 2.39 -11.84 10.11
C ASP A 47 2.27 -11.84 8.57
N HIS A 48 3.38 -12.12 7.90
CA HIS A 48 3.37 -12.47 6.50
C HIS A 48 4.39 -13.58 6.25
N GLU A 49 3.89 -14.76 5.85
CA GLU A 49 4.70 -15.95 5.61
C GLU A 49 5.49 -16.40 6.86
N GLY A 50 4.88 -16.27 8.05
CA GLY A 50 5.52 -16.65 9.31
C GLY A 50 6.54 -15.65 9.85
N LEU A 51 6.65 -14.48 9.20
CA LEU A 51 7.61 -13.43 9.56
C LEU A 51 6.89 -12.19 10.11
N PRO A 52 7.42 -11.56 11.18
CA PRO A 52 6.77 -10.41 11.81
C PRO A 52 7.17 -9.09 11.14
N TYR A 53 6.16 -8.28 10.78
CA TYR A 53 6.32 -6.96 10.17
C TYR A 53 5.55 -5.88 10.91
N CYS A 54 6.04 -4.63 10.85
CA CYS A 54 5.21 -3.48 11.17
C CYS A 54 4.18 -3.26 10.06
N GLU A 55 3.11 -2.50 10.35
CA GLU A 55 2.02 -2.24 9.41
C GLU A 55 2.54 -1.81 8.02
N THR A 56 3.45 -0.84 7.98
CA THR A 56 4.00 -0.33 6.72
C THR A 56 4.71 -1.41 5.89
N HIS A 57 5.59 -2.22 6.51
CA HIS A 57 6.33 -3.26 5.78
C HIS A 57 5.44 -4.44 5.39
N TYR A 58 4.46 -4.79 6.22
CA TYR A 58 3.43 -5.76 5.84
C TYR A 58 2.69 -5.31 4.57
N HIS A 59 2.21 -4.07 4.56
CA HIS A 59 1.50 -3.54 3.39
C HIS A 59 2.40 -3.38 2.16
N ALA A 60 3.70 -3.11 2.35
CA ALA A 60 4.69 -3.08 1.28
C ALA A 60 4.86 -4.46 0.62
N LYS A 61 5.12 -5.51 1.42
CA LYS A 61 5.26 -6.90 0.95
C LYS A 61 3.99 -7.39 0.23
N ARG A 62 2.81 -7.02 0.74
CA ARG A 62 1.50 -7.32 0.15
C ARG A 62 1.16 -6.51 -1.11
N GLY A 63 1.97 -5.52 -1.51
CA GLY A 63 1.67 -4.64 -2.64
C GLY A 63 0.37 -3.83 -2.44
N SER A 64 0.14 -3.38 -1.21
CA SER A 64 -1.09 -2.69 -0.78
C SER A 64 -0.86 -1.25 -0.29
N LEU A 65 0.33 -0.71 -0.53
CA LEU A 65 0.63 0.71 -0.33
C LEU A 65 0.13 1.55 -1.51
N CYS A 66 -0.35 2.76 -1.21
CA CYS A 66 -0.66 3.77 -2.21
C CYS A 66 0.63 4.33 -2.82
N ALA A 67 0.77 4.29 -4.14
CA ALA A 67 1.92 4.86 -4.84
C ALA A 67 1.98 6.39 -4.81
N GLY A 68 0.89 7.07 -4.40
CA GLY A 68 0.86 8.53 -4.26
C GLY A 68 1.31 9.03 -2.87
N CYS A 69 0.99 8.31 -1.80
CA CYS A 69 1.26 8.75 -0.42
C CYS A 69 2.05 7.75 0.43
N HIS A 70 2.36 6.57 -0.09
CA HIS A 70 3.09 5.48 0.58
C HIS A 70 2.44 4.97 1.87
N LYS A 71 1.14 5.25 2.07
CA LYS A 71 0.35 4.73 3.20
C LYS A 71 -0.44 3.48 2.79
N PRO A 72 -0.73 2.57 3.75
CA PRO A 72 -1.64 1.43 3.54
C PRO A 72 -3.00 1.82 2.98
N ILE A 73 -3.53 1.01 2.06
CA ILE A 73 -4.90 1.15 1.55
C ILE A 73 -5.80 0.13 2.26
N THR A 74 -6.72 0.60 3.09
CA THR A 74 -7.62 -0.24 3.91
C THR A 74 -9.05 -0.36 3.37
N GLY A 75 -9.33 0.26 2.23
CA GLY A 75 -10.66 0.31 1.61
C GLY A 75 -10.60 0.38 0.09
N ARG A 76 -11.47 1.19 -0.54
CA ARG A 76 -11.49 1.33 -2.00
C ARG A 76 -10.13 1.75 -2.54
N CYS A 77 -9.65 1.06 -3.57
CA CYS A 77 -8.41 1.38 -4.25
C CYS A 77 -8.61 1.51 -5.76
N ILE A 78 -7.74 2.28 -6.39
CA ILE A 78 -7.57 2.34 -7.83
C ILE A 78 -6.34 1.51 -8.18
N THR A 79 -6.50 0.56 -9.11
CA THR A 79 -5.38 -0.15 -9.73
C THR A 79 -5.15 0.41 -11.12
N ALA A 80 -3.97 0.97 -11.35
CA ALA A 80 -3.55 1.58 -12.62
C ALA A 80 -2.03 1.54 -12.72
N MET A 81 -1.47 1.43 -13.94
CA MET A 81 -0.01 1.45 -14.16
C MET A 81 0.75 0.44 -13.27
N PHE A 82 0.19 -0.77 -13.11
CA PHE A 82 0.71 -1.83 -12.21
C PHE A 82 0.88 -1.42 -10.74
N ARG A 83 0.25 -0.33 -10.31
CA ARG A 83 0.31 0.24 -8.96
C ARG A 83 -1.09 0.39 -8.37
N LYS A 84 -1.13 0.54 -7.05
CA LYS A 84 -2.37 0.85 -6.31
C LYS A 84 -2.32 2.28 -5.80
N PHE A 85 -3.49 2.92 -5.79
CA PHE A 85 -3.66 4.28 -5.31
C PHE A 85 -4.93 4.37 -4.47
N HIS A 86 -4.94 5.27 -3.50
CA HIS A 86 -6.21 5.78 -3.01
C HIS A 86 -6.92 6.56 -4.13
N PRO A 87 -8.26 6.58 -4.18
CA PRO A 87 -9.01 7.30 -5.21
C PRO A 87 -8.66 8.78 -5.34
N GLU A 88 -8.35 9.46 -4.24
CA GLU A 88 -7.95 10.86 -4.20
C GLU A 88 -6.50 11.11 -4.61
N HIS A 89 -5.66 10.07 -4.57
CA HIS A 89 -4.23 10.15 -4.91
C HIS A 89 -3.94 9.74 -6.37
N PHE A 90 -4.94 9.23 -7.10
CA PHE A 90 -4.82 8.98 -8.55
C PHE A 90 -5.27 10.22 -9.34
N VAL A 91 -4.34 11.13 -9.58
CA VAL A 91 -4.57 12.47 -10.16
C VAL A 91 -3.74 12.72 -11.42
N CYS A 92 -4.22 13.61 -12.29
CA CYS A 92 -3.47 14.07 -13.45
C CYS A 92 -2.16 14.74 -13.01
N ALA A 93 -1.04 14.32 -13.57
CA ALA A 93 0.29 14.83 -13.23
C ALA A 93 0.51 16.31 -13.60
N PHE A 94 -0.38 16.89 -14.42
CA PHE A 94 -0.33 18.30 -14.78
C PHE A 94 -1.34 19.16 -14.01
N CYS A 95 -2.64 18.83 -14.08
CA CYS A 95 -3.70 19.66 -13.50
C CYS A 95 -4.20 19.19 -12.13
N LEU A 96 -3.64 18.11 -11.59
CA LEU A 96 -3.99 17.51 -10.28
C LEU A 96 -5.46 17.07 -10.13
N LYS A 97 -6.25 17.10 -11.22
CA LYS A 97 -7.62 16.59 -11.23
C LYS A 97 -7.62 15.07 -11.03
N GLN A 98 -8.50 14.58 -10.15
CA GLN A 98 -8.70 13.14 -9.94
C GLN A 98 -9.08 12.43 -11.24
N LEU A 99 -8.44 11.29 -11.46
CA LEU A 99 -8.62 10.42 -12.63
C LEU A 99 -9.34 9.12 -12.24
N ASN A 100 -10.05 9.10 -11.11
CA ASN A 100 -10.73 7.91 -10.59
C ASN A 100 -12.05 7.56 -11.31
N LYS A 101 -12.40 8.27 -12.39
CA LYS A 101 -13.57 8.02 -13.25
C LYS A 101 -13.14 8.01 -14.72
N GLY A 102 -13.55 6.97 -15.45
CA GLY A 102 -13.36 6.88 -16.90
C GLY A 102 -11.99 6.36 -17.33
N THR A 103 -11.40 6.99 -18.34
CA THR A 103 -10.11 6.62 -18.94
C THR A 103 -9.07 7.73 -18.73
N PHE A 104 -7.80 7.36 -18.79
CA PHE A 104 -6.65 8.27 -18.71
C PHE A 104 -5.59 7.88 -19.74
N LYS A 105 -4.63 8.79 -19.96
CA LYS A 105 -3.42 8.55 -20.77
C LYS A 105 -2.21 8.47 -19.84
N GLU A 106 -1.24 7.64 -20.19
CA GLU A 106 -0.01 7.48 -19.45
C GLU A 106 1.15 8.02 -20.30
N GLN A 107 2.07 8.75 -19.67
CA GLN A 107 3.33 9.17 -20.26
C GLN A 107 4.41 9.12 -19.19
N ASN A 108 5.51 8.40 -19.42
CA ASN A 108 6.65 8.27 -18.48
C ASN A 108 6.19 7.92 -17.04
N ASP A 109 5.39 6.85 -16.89
CA ASP A 109 4.83 6.39 -15.61
C ASP A 109 4.00 7.45 -14.87
N LYS A 110 3.47 8.46 -15.58
CA LYS A 110 2.61 9.50 -15.02
C LYS A 110 1.25 9.53 -15.72
N PRO A 111 0.14 9.58 -14.96
CA PRO A 111 -1.18 9.62 -15.54
C PRO A 111 -1.59 11.07 -15.89
N TYR A 112 -2.24 11.25 -17.03
CA TYR A 112 -2.74 12.52 -17.54
C TYR A 112 -4.21 12.39 -17.93
N CYS A 113 -4.99 13.45 -17.71
CA CYS A 113 -6.30 13.56 -18.34
C CYS A 113 -6.12 13.80 -19.85
N HIS A 114 -7.11 13.42 -20.67
CA HIS A 114 -7.04 13.56 -22.13
C HIS A 114 -6.67 14.99 -22.58
N GLY A 115 -7.31 16.01 -21.99
CA GLY A 115 -7.05 17.40 -22.35
C GLY A 115 -5.66 17.91 -21.98
N CYS A 116 -5.04 17.38 -20.91
CA CYS A 116 -3.65 17.72 -20.59
C CYS A 116 -2.66 16.93 -21.44
N PHE A 117 -2.96 15.66 -21.75
CA PHE A 117 -2.12 14.85 -22.62
C PHE A 117 -2.01 15.47 -24.01
N GLU A 118 -3.14 15.82 -24.62
CA GLU A 118 -3.18 16.45 -25.95
C GLU A 118 -2.38 17.76 -25.99
N LYS A 119 -2.53 18.61 -24.97
CA LYS A 119 -1.82 19.90 -24.90
C LYS A 119 -0.30 19.77 -24.72
N LEU A 120 0.17 18.66 -24.16
CA LEU A 120 1.57 18.47 -23.79
C LEU A 120 2.32 17.56 -24.77
N PHE A 121 1.61 16.63 -25.43
CA PHE A 121 2.20 15.54 -26.22
C PHE A 121 1.46 15.26 -27.55
N GLY A 122 0.39 16.00 -27.86
CA GLY A 122 -0.36 15.91 -29.11
C GLY A 122 0.24 16.74 -30.23
#